data_AF-A0AA38HES5-F1
#
_entry.id   AF-A0AA38HES5-F1
#
_cell.length_a   1.000
_cell.length_b   1.000
_cell.length_c   1.000
_cell.angle_alpha   90.00
_cell.angle_beta   90.00
_cell.angle_gamma   90.00
#
_symmetry.space_group_name_H-M   'P 1'
#
loop_
_entity.id
_entity.type
_entity.pdbx_description
1 polymer ?
#
loop_
_entity_poly.entity_id
_entity_poly.type
_entity_poly.pdbx_seq_one_letter_code
_entity_poly.pdbx_strand_id
1 'polypeptide(L)'
;MATGLVPASVLHISSCTTCRRAQQDLPELLRKCGACKYALYCRRCQDADRKRHKAECQAIRSGAAQAPNIPGLVELEPSPGTGAHARRLAAQAAQLARTTARFSNSSVPIPHTPTRIPSANSLLDPAASPADYLSSLPPAMAYRQIIDAFRLRTEDEYVFNLQNIGVYAREDPTGLFKEFLDLAEKSGVLPVWWTAEKRGEVQRLSQEKAGGSYLHHAIERSDVIEEYGGDTVMPLKLRALGEKVYGRAVHADQGVKGF
;
A
#
# COMPACT_ATOMS: atom_id res chain seq x y z
N MET A 1 36.96 -26.57 -7.86
CA MET A 1 36.86 -25.75 -9.08
C MET A 1 35.40 -25.41 -9.26
N ALA A 2 34.98 -24.20 -8.89
CA ALA A 2 33.60 -23.75 -8.97
C ALA A 2 33.41 -22.89 -10.22
N THR A 3 32.55 -23.31 -11.14
CA THR A 3 32.08 -22.49 -12.25
C THR A 3 30.62 -22.16 -12.00
N GLY A 4 30.38 -20.92 -11.54
CA GLY A 4 29.06 -20.34 -11.38
C GLY A 4 28.50 -19.87 -12.73
N LEU A 5 27.29 -20.32 -13.04
CA LEU A 5 26.43 -19.75 -14.07
C LEU A 5 25.51 -18.73 -13.39
N VAL A 6 25.66 -17.46 -13.75
CA VAL A 6 24.73 -16.38 -13.39
C VAL A 6 23.56 -16.39 -14.38
N PRO A 7 22.29 -16.45 -13.94
CA PRO A 7 21.16 -16.38 -14.85
C PRO A 7 20.92 -14.93 -15.33
N ALA A 8 20.57 -14.82 -16.62
CA ALA A 8 20.28 -13.59 -17.33
C ALA A 8 19.20 -12.77 -16.62
N SER A 9 19.55 -11.52 -16.27
CA SER A 9 18.63 -10.55 -15.70
C SER A 9 17.55 -10.17 -16.72
N VAL A 10 16.29 -10.27 -16.31
CA VAL A 10 15.14 -9.74 -17.05
C VAL A 10 15.28 -8.22 -17.08
N LEU A 11 15.76 -7.67 -18.20
CA LEU A 11 15.83 -6.23 -18.43
C LEU A 11 14.41 -5.71 -18.69
N HIS A 12 13.92 -4.84 -17.80
CA HIS A 12 12.69 -4.10 -18.03
C HIS A 12 12.83 -3.21 -19.28
N ILE A 13 11.93 -3.40 -20.25
CA ILE A 13 11.94 -2.68 -21.52
C ILE A 13 11.26 -1.31 -21.34
N SER A 14 11.99 -0.33 -20.82
CA SER A 14 11.55 1.06 -20.82
C SER A 14 11.77 1.69 -22.20
N SER A 15 10.81 2.46 -22.74
CA SER A 15 10.91 3.06 -24.09
C SER A 15 10.51 4.54 -24.12
N CYS A 16 11.04 5.29 -25.08
CA CYS A 16 10.69 6.70 -25.26
C CYS A 16 9.24 6.85 -25.73
N THR A 17 8.44 7.67 -25.05
CA THR A 17 7.04 7.96 -25.38
C THR A 17 6.86 8.51 -26.80
N THR A 18 7.83 9.27 -27.32
CA THR A 18 7.75 9.89 -28.65
C THR A 18 8.31 9.00 -29.76
N CYS A 19 9.57 8.53 -29.64
CA CYS A 19 10.25 7.82 -30.72
C CYS A 19 10.27 6.29 -30.56
N ARG A 20 9.68 5.77 -29.48
CA ARG A 20 9.51 4.34 -29.16
C ARG A 20 10.79 3.50 -29.07
N ARG A 21 11.98 4.10 -29.20
CA ARG A 21 13.26 3.41 -28.96
C ARG A 21 13.34 2.94 -27.52
N ALA A 22 13.77 1.69 -27.33
CA ALA A 22 13.97 1.12 -26.01
C ALA A 22 15.24 1.69 -25.36
N GLN A 23 15.31 1.57 -24.03
CA GLN A 23 16.45 2.01 -23.23
C GLN A 23 17.77 1.37 -23.70
N GLN A 24 17.73 0.11 -24.14
CA GLN A 24 18.90 -0.61 -24.64
C GLN A 24 19.45 -0.06 -25.97
N ASP A 25 18.63 0.66 -26.75
CA ASP A 25 18.99 1.17 -28.08
C ASP A 25 19.43 2.64 -28.06
N LEU A 26 19.54 3.24 -26.87
CA LEU A 26 19.87 4.65 -26.69
C LEU A 26 21.24 4.81 -26.00
N PRO A 27 22.07 5.77 -26.45
CA PRO A 27 23.37 6.03 -25.82
C PRO A 27 23.24 6.70 -24.44
N GLU A 28 22.08 7.29 -24.12
CA GLU A 28 21.79 7.91 -22.82
C GLU A 28 20.52 7.27 -22.21
N LEU A 29 20.43 7.28 -20.87
CA LEU A 29 19.23 6.86 -20.14
C LEU A 29 18.03 7.75 -20.49
N LEU A 30 16.86 7.12 -20.62
CA LEU A 30 15.57 7.78 -20.77
C LEU A 30 15.31 8.66 -19.55
N ARG A 31 14.85 9.88 -19.80
CA ARG A 31 14.56 10.86 -18.76
C ARG A 31 13.07 10.95 -18.55
N LYS A 32 12.66 10.97 -17.29
CA LYS A 32 11.28 11.28 -16.91
C LYS A 32 10.98 12.76 -17.15
N CYS A 33 9.73 13.05 -17.52
CA CYS A 33 9.22 14.41 -17.56
C CYS A 33 9.40 15.09 -16.19
N GLY A 34 10.08 16.23 -16.14
CA GLY A 34 10.37 16.90 -14.87
C GLY A 34 9.13 17.32 -14.07
N ALA A 35 8.00 17.53 -14.76
CA ALA A 35 6.77 18.02 -14.16
C ALA A 35 5.80 16.92 -13.71
N CYS A 36 5.52 15.91 -14.54
CA CYS A 36 4.60 14.82 -14.20
C CYS A 36 5.29 13.53 -13.75
N LYS A 37 6.62 13.43 -13.89
CA LYS A 37 7.46 12.25 -13.56
C LYS A 37 7.10 10.94 -14.29
N TYR A 38 6.09 10.97 -15.14
CA TYR A 38 5.55 9.78 -15.78
C TYR A 38 6.13 9.49 -17.17
N ALA A 39 6.00 10.43 -18.11
CA ALA A 39 6.43 10.19 -19.49
C ALA A 39 7.96 10.11 -19.61
N LEU A 40 8.46 9.19 -20.44
CA LEU A 40 9.87 8.91 -20.66
C LEU A 40 10.34 9.41 -22.01
N TYR A 41 11.45 10.13 -22.04
CA TYR A 41 11.98 10.71 -23.26
C TYR A 41 13.46 10.47 -23.42
N CYS A 42 13.89 10.24 -24.66
CA CYS A 42 15.29 10.49 -24.99
C CYS A 42 15.53 12.01 -25.05
N ARG A 43 16.79 12.42 -24.92
CA ARG A 43 17.22 13.83 -24.85
C ARG A 43 16.63 14.73 -25.95
N ARG A 44 16.42 14.20 -27.16
CA ARG A 44 15.89 14.98 -28.30
C ARG A 44 14.35 15.10 -28.29
N CYS A 45 13.65 14.11 -27.72
CA CYS A 45 12.20 14.02 -27.83
C CYS A 45 11.44 14.80 -26.75
N GLN A 46 12.06 15.05 -25.59
CA GLN A 46 11.40 15.72 -24.47
C GLN A 46 10.92 17.14 -24.84
N ASP A 47 11.79 17.94 -25.45
CA ASP A 47 11.46 19.30 -25.83
C ASP A 47 10.50 19.35 -27.03
N ALA A 48 10.64 18.39 -27.96
CA ALA A 48 9.79 18.28 -29.14
C ALA A 48 8.33 17.93 -28.78
N ASP A 49 8.13 17.05 -27.79
CA ASP A 49 6.79 16.60 -27.39
C ASP A 49 6.11 17.52 -26.37
N ARG A 50 6.82 18.55 -25.88
CA ARG A 50 6.36 19.45 -24.80
C ARG A 50 4.97 20.05 -25.04
N LYS A 51 4.63 20.42 -26.28
CA LYS A 51 3.31 20.98 -26.63
C LYS A 51 2.22 19.93 -26.67
N ARG A 52 2.50 18.74 -27.22
CA ARG A 52 1.54 17.64 -27.35
C ARG A 52 1.24 17.00 -26.00
N HIS A 53 2.28 16.75 -25.21
CA HIS A 53 2.17 16.19 -23.88
C HIS A 53 1.60 17.20 -22.86
N LYS A 54 1.54 18.51 -23.13
CA LYS A 54 1.14 19.53 -22.12
C LYS A 54 -0.21 19.25 -21.45
N ALA A 55 -1.23 18.90 -22.24
CA ALA A 55 -2.58 18.65 -21.72
C ALA A 55 -2.61 17.39 -20.85
N GLU A 56 -1.98 16.31 -21.30
CA GLU A 56 -1.82 15.06 -20.56
C GLU A 56 -0.97 15.24 -19.30
N CYS A 57 0.15 15.96 -19.40
CA CYS A 57 1.03 16.32 -18.29
C CYS A 57 0.27 17.08 -17.20
N GLN A 58 -0.58 18.04 -17.59
CA GLN A 58 -1.44 18.75 -16.67
C GLN A 58 -2.49 17.83 -16.05
N ALA A 59 -3.12 16.96 -16.85
CA ALA A 59 -4.11 16.01 -16.34
C ALA A 59 -3.50 15.00 -15.34
N ILE A 60 -2.31 14.47 -15.60
CA ILE A 60 -1.56 13.61 -14.66
C ILE A 60 -1.18 14.39 -13.40
N ARG A 61 -0.70 15.62 -13.55
CA ARG A 61 -0.33 16.47 -12.39
C ARG A 61 -1.52 16.89 -11.54
N SER A 62 -2.69 17.05 -12.16
CA SER A 62 -3.94 17.39 -11.49
C SER A 62 -4.73 16.17 -11.00
N GLY A 63 -4.24 14.94 -11.26
CA GLY A 63 -4.96 13.70 -10.96
C GLY A 63 -6.23 13.47 -11.79
N ALA A 64 -6.47 14.29 -12.82
CA ALA A 64 -7.64 14.22 -13.70
C ALA A 64 -7.50 13.16 -14.82
N ALA A 65 -6.28 12.68 -15.07
CA ALA A 65 -6.03 11.51 -15.90
C ALA A 65 -5.10 10.55 -15.18
N GLN A 66 -5.49 9.26 -15.14
CA GLN A 66 -4.57 8.19 -14.77
C GLN A 66 -3.47 8.11 -15.83
N ALA A 67 -2.25 7.90 -15.37
CA ALA A 67 -1.11 7.82 -16.25
C ALA A 67 -1.26 6.60 -17.19
N PRO A 68 -1.08 6.73 -18.52
CA PRO A 68 -1.39 5.65 -19.44
C PRO A 68 -0.44 4.48 -19.19
N ASN A 69 -0.98 3.33 -18.79
CA ASN A 69 -0.25 2.11 -18.46
C ASN A 69 0.83 1.82 -19.54
N ILE A 70 2.10 2.10 -19.22
CA ILE A 70 3.24 1.75 -20.06
C ILE A 70 3.79 0.45 -19.47
N PRO A 71 3.73 -0.68 -20.19
CA PRO A 71 4.42 -1.88 -19.75
C PRO A 71 5.92 -1.59 -19.69
N GLY A 72 6.54 -1.71 -18.51
CA GLY A 72 7.99 -1.80 -18.39
C GLY A 72 8.77 -0.58 -17.87
N LEU A 73 8.22 0.21 -16.94
CA LEU A 73 9.02 1.15 -16.15
C LEU A 73 8.87 0.90 -14.64
N VAL A 74 9.69 0.02 -14.08
CA VAL A 74 10.03 0.12 -12.66
C VAL A 74 11.05 1.24 -12.51
N GLU A 75 10.71 2.26 -11.72
CA GLU A 75 11.66 3.28 -11.28
C GLU A 75 12.56 2.63 -10.21
N LEU A 76 13.82 2.38 -10.55
CA LEU A 76 14.86 2.13 -9.56
C LEU A 76 15.14 3.46 -8.85
N GLU A 77 14.47 3.69 -7.72
CA GLU A 77 14.96 4.65 -6.74
C GLU A 77 16.26 4.10 -6.11
N PRO A 78 17.31 4.94 -5.97
CA PRO A 78 18.54 4.56 -5.30
C PRO A 78 18.25 4.37 -3.81
N SER A 79 18.58 3.20 -3.27
CA SER A 79 18.49 2.92 -1.84
C SER A 79 19.17 4.03 -1.02
N PRO A 80 18.44 4.88 -0.26
CA PRO A 80 19.03 5.84 0.64
C PRO A 80 18.85 5.30 2.05
N GLY A 81 19.84 4.52 2.48
CA GLY A 81 20.24 4.44 3.88
C GLY A 81 19.17 4.05 4.89
N THR A 82 19.24 2.80 5.33
CA THR A 82 18.88 2.39 6.70
C THR A 82 19.42 3.35 7.77
N GLY A 83 20.50 4.09 7.50
CA GLY A 83 21.01 5.17 8.35
C GLY A 83 20.29 6.52 8.26
N ALA A 84 19.64 6.87 7.14
CA ALA A 84 18.95 8.16 6.97
C ALA A 84 17.53 8.12 7.52
N HIS A 85 16.82 6.99 7.36
CA HIS A 85 15.49 6.76 7.94
C HIS A 85 15.54 6.67 9.48
N ALA A 86 16.51 5.93 10.03
CA ALA A 86 16.74 5.88 11.48
C ALA A 86 17.12 7.26 12.07
N ARG A 87 17.90 8.07 11.35
CA ARG A 87 18.22 9.45 11.77
C ARG A 87 17.02 10.40 11.66
N ARG A 88 16.15 10.22 10.65
CA ARG A 88 14.94 11.03 10.49
C ARG A 88 13.89 10.70 11.54
N LEU A 89 13.75 9.42 11.91
CA LEU A 89 12.92 8.95 13.04
C LEU A 89 13.48 9.40 14.40
N ALA A 90 14.81 9.36 14.60
CA ALA A 90 15.44 9.89 15.82
C ALA A 90 15.27 11.42 15.95
N ALA A 91 15.36 12.16 14.84
CA ALA A 91 15.09 13.59 14.81
C ALA A 91 13.61 13.90 15.09
N GLN A 92 12.67 13.13 14.53
CA GLN A 92 11.23 13.27 14.79
C GLN A 92 10.86 12.95 16.26
N ALA A 93 11.45 11.90 16.84
CA ALA A 93 11.28 11.55 18.26
C ALA A 93 11.85 12.65 19.19
N ALA A 94 13.01 13.24 18.84
CA ALA A 94 13.59 14.35 19.59
C ALA A 94 12.79 15.66 19.46
N GLN A 95 12.05 15.84 18.36
CA GLN A 95 11.20 17.02 18.14
C GLN A 95 9.87 16.90 18.90
N LEU A 96 9.28 15.69 18.95
CA LEU A 96 8.11 15.37 19.78
C LEU A 96 8.39 15.50 21.29
N ALA A 97 9.59 15.12 21.74
CA ALA A 97 10.01 15.29 23.14
C ALA A 97 10.22 16.77 23.54
N ARG A 98 10.53 17.66 22.57
CA ARG A 98 10.69 19.11 22.83
C ARG A 98 9.36 19.86 22.82
N THR A 99 8.37 19.40 22.05
CA THR A 99 7.02 19.98 22.07
C THR A 99 6.24 19.61 23.32
N THR A 100 6.39 18.39 23.84
CA THR A 100 5.75 18.00 25.12
C THR A 100 6.30 18.78 26.31
N ALA A 101 7.59 19.16 26.30
CA ALA A 101 8.17 20.01 27.34
C ALA A 101 7.73 21.49 27.28
N ARG A 102 7.17 21.96 26.16
CA ARG A 102 6.73 23.36 25.98
C ARG A 102 5.23 23.58 26.23
N PHE A 103 4.44 22.52 26.31
CA PHE A 103 3.00 22.60 26.57
C PHE A 103 2.63 22.61 28.06
N SER A 104 3.60 22.50 28.97
CA SER A 104 3.37 22.53 30.41
C SER A 104 3.03 23.90 31.00
N ASN A 105 2.70 24.92 30.20
CA ASN A 105 2.43 26.25 30.76
C ASN A 105 1.38 27.11 30.04
N SER A 106 0.36 26.51 29.41
CA SER A 106 -0.75 27.32 28.87
C SER A 106 -2.10 26.72 29.23
N SER A 107 -2.67 27.25 30.31
CA SER A 107 -4.05 27.02 30.74
C SER A 107 -5.02 27.62 29.73
N VAL A 108 -5.34 26.88 28.66
CA VAL A 108 -6.49 27.17 27.79
C VAL A 108 -7.47 26.01 27.91
N PRO A 109 -8.74 26.24 28.29
CA PRO A 109 -9.73 25.17 28.36
C PRO A 109 -10.02 24.63 26.96
N ILE A 110 -9.74 23.35 26.72
CA ILE A 110 -10.10 22.65 25.49
C ILE A 110 -11.57 22.22 25.59
N PRO A 111 -12.44 22.57 24.62
CA PRO A 111 -13.80 22.06 24.57
C PRO A 111 -13.77 20.54 24.32
N HIS A 112 -14.30 19.78 25.28
CA HIS A 112 -14.42 18.33 25.19
C HIS A 112 -15.70 17.99 24.41
N THR A 113 -15.59 17.87 23.11
CA THR A 113 -16.52 17.09 22.29
C THR A 113 -15.81 15.82 21.84
N PRO A 114 -16.21 14.63 22.30
CA PRO A 114 -15.62 13.38 21.84
C PRO A 114 -15.96 13.20 20.36
N THR A 115 -14.96 13.35 19.48
CA THR A 115 -15.09 12.99 18.06
C THR A 115 -15.22 11.48 17.99
N ARG A 116 -16.45 11.00 17.80
CA ARG A 116 -16.79 9.59 17.57
C ARG A 116 -16.13 9.15 16.26
N ILE A 117 -15.07 8.35 16.36
CA ILE A 117 -14.52 7.63 15.20
C ILE A 117 -15.67 6.78 14.62
N PRO A 118 -15.99 6.89 13.33
CA PRO A 118 -17.06 6.09 12.73
C PRO A 118 -16.73 4.60 12.88
N SER A 119 -17.71 3.82 13.32
CA SER A 119 -17.58 2.37 13.46
C SER A 119 -17.21 1.73 12.12
N ALA A 120 -16.44 0.64 12.14
CA ALA A 120 -16.10 -0.17 10.96
C ALA A 120 -17.31 -0.51 10.06
N ASN A 121 -18.50 -0.66 10.66
CA ASN A 121 -19.76 -0.91 9.95
C ASN A 121 -20.28 0.27 9.10
N SER A 122 -19.80 1.49 9.32
CA SER A 122 -20.27 2.67 8.60
C SER A 122 -19.39 3.03 7.38
N LEU A 123 -18.25 2.35 7.21
CA LEU A 123 -17.24 2.62 6.18
C LEU A 123 -17.31 1.61 5.02
N LEU A 124 -17.63 0.37 5.33
CA LEU A 124 -18.26 -0.56 4.42
C LEU A 124 -19.71 -0.09 4.32
N ASP A 125 -20.29 0.07 3.13
CA ASP A 125 -21.62 0.68 2.90
C ASP A 125 -22.60 0.50 4.10
N PRO A 126 -23.16 1.55 4.72
CA PRO A 126 -23.84 1.47 6.02
C PRO A 126 -25.04 0.50 6.11
N ALA A 127 -25.50 -0.04 4.99
CA ALA A 127 -26.55 -1.06 4.91
C ALA A 127 -26.03 -2.49 4.63
N ALA A 128 -24.74 -2.68 4.34
CA ALA A 128 -24.16 -3.94 3.89
C ALA A 128 -23.20 -4.51 4.95
N SER A 129 -23.40 -5.77 5.33
CA SER A 129 -22.41 -6.49 6.13
C SER A 129 -21.08 -6.59 5.35
N PRO A 130 -19.93 -6.87 6.02
CA PRO A 130 -18.68 -7.12 5.30
C PRO A 130 -18.80 -8.22 4.22
N ALA A 131 -19.64 -9.23 4.47
CA ALA A 131 -19.94 -10.28 3.51
C ALA A 131 -20.72 -9.75 2.31
N ASP A 132 -21.71 -8.88 2.51
CA ASP A 132 -22.46 -8.24 1.42
C ASP A 132 -21.56 -7.32 0.60
N TYR A 133 -20.67 -6.57 1.27
CA TYR A 133 -19.69 -5.71 0.62
C TYR A 133 -18.76 -6.53 -0.29
N LEU A 134 -18.12 -7.58 0.23
CA LEU A 134 -17.24 -8.42 -0.58
C LEU A 134 -18.02 -9.18 -1.67
N SER A 135 -19.29 -9.53 -1.43
CA SER A 135 -20.17 -10.18 -2.42
C SER A 135 -20.55 -9.25 -3.58
N SER A 136 -20.55 -7.93 -3.35
CA SER A 136 -20.84 -6.93 -4.39
C SER A 136 -19.68 -6.69 -5.36
N LEU A 137 -18.47 -7.12 -4.99
CA LEU A 137 -17.26 -6.96 -5.80
C LEU A 137 -17.08 -8.11 -6.81
N PRO A 138 -16.40 -7.86 -7.94
CA PRO A 138 -15.86 -8.94 -8.75
C PRO A 138 -14.95 -9.85 -7.90
N PRO A 139 -14.97 -11.18 -8.07
CA PRO A 139 -14.21 -12.11 -7.22
C PRO A 139 -12.72 -11.77 -7.11
N ALA A 140 -12.09 -11.40 -8.23
CA ALA A 140 -10.69 -10.99 -8.25
C ALA A 140 -10.40 -9.77 -7.35
N MET A 141 -11.33 -8.81 -7.25
CA MET A 141 -11.20 -7.67 -6.34
C MET A 141 -11.43 -8.07 -4.89
N ALA A 142 -12.45 -8.89 -4.62
CA ALA A 142 -12.70 -9.42 -3.27
C ALA A 142 -11.47 -10.16 -2.73
N TYR A 143 -10.83 -11.01 -3.54
CA TYR A 143 -9.60 -11.73 -3.18
C TYR A 143 -8.46 -10.79 -2.79
N ARG A 144 -8.21 -9.78 -3.63
CA ARG A 144 -7.17 -8.79 -3.37
C ARG A 144 -7.41 -8.05 -2.07
N GLN A 145 -8.65 -7.62 -1.83
CA GLN A 145 -8.99 -6.93 -0.59
C GLN A 145 -8.87 -7.80 0.66
N ILE A 146 -9.18 -9.10 0.58
CA ILE A 146 -8.95 -10.04 1.68
C ILE A 146 -7.45 -10.12 2.01
N ILE A 147 -6.59 -10.22 0.99
CA ILE A 147 -5.14 -10.29 1.18
C ILE A 147 -4.59 -8.97 1.73
N ASP A 148 -4.99 -7.85 1.14
CA ASP A 148 -4.48 -6.53 1.52
C ASP A 148 -5.01 -6.08 2.89
N ALA A 149 -6.19 -6.56 3.32
CA ALA A 149 -6.66 -6.37 4.69
C ALA A 149 -5.74 -7.06 5.70
N PHE A 150 -5.25 -8.27 5.40
CA PHE A 150 -4.24 -8.94 6.23
C PHE A 150 -2.90 -8.20 6.22
N ARG A 151 -2.41 -7.79 5.04
CA ARG A 151 -1.13 -7.07 4.90
C ARG A 151 -1.16 -5.75 5.67
N LEU A 152 -2.23 -4.96 5.48
CA LEU A 152 -2.40 -3.68 6.17
C LEU A 152 -2.61 -3.86 7.68
N ARG A 153 -3.30 -4.93 8.10
CA ARG A 153 -3.40 -5.26 9.54
C ARG A 153 -2.05 -5.61 10.14
N THR A 154 -1.20 -6.32 9.41
CA THR A 154 0.16 -6.66 9.85
C THR A 154 1.01 -5.39 10.02
N GLU A 155 0.91 -4.44 9.09
CA GLU A 155 1.51 -3.09 9.22
C GLU A 155 0.96 -2.35 10.45
N ASP A 156 -0.36 -2.30 10.62
CA ASP A 156 -0.97 -1.60 11.74
C ASP A 156 -0.55 -2.20 13.11
N GLU A 157 -0.42 -3.53 13.23
CA GLU A 157 0.07 -4.18 14.46
C GLU A 157 1.54 -3.83 14.75
N TYR A 158 2.37 -3.71 13.71
CA TYR A 158 3.75 -3.24 13.84
C TYR A 158 3.82 -1.77 14.26
N VAL A 159 3.07 -0.90 13.61
CA VAL A 159 3.10 0.56 13.84
C VAL A 159 2.48 0.94 15.18
N PHE A 160 1.31 0.39 15.52
CA PHE A 160 0.53 0.86 16.66
C PHE A 160 0.70 0.02 17.93
N ASN A 161 0.99 -1.27 17.80
CA ASN A 161 1.12 -2.19 18.93
C ASN A 161 2.54 -2.73 19.12
N LEU A 162 3.50 -2.27 18.29
CA LEU A 162 4.90 -2.70 18.31
C LEU A 162 5.06 -4.22 18.18
N GLN A 163 4.08 -4.90 17.58
CA GLN A 163 4.13 -6.34 17.35
C GLN A 163 4.91 -6.61 16.07
N ASN A 164 6.03 -7.31 16.24
CA ASN A 164 6.89 -7.67 15.13
C ASN A 164 6.53 -9.10 14.69
N ILE A 165 5.65 -9.23 13.69
CA ILE A 165 5.14 -10.51 13.16
C ILE A 165 5.30 -10.57 11.64
N GLY A 166 5.35 -11.78 11.08
CA GLY A 166 5.42 -12.02 9.64
C GLY A 166 6.60 -11.30 8.98
N VAL A 167 6.31 -10.44 8.00
CA VAL A 167 7.35 -9.71 7.24
C VAL A 167 8.23 -8.82 8.13
N TYR A 168 7.69 -8.25 9.21
CA TYR A 168 8.46 -7.41 10.13
C TYR A 168 9.40 -8.21 11.02
N ALA A 169 9.06 -9.49 11.28
CA ALA A 169 9.92 -10.47 11.97
C ALA A 169 10.88 -11.20 11.04
N ARG A 170 10.86 -10.90 9.73
CA ARG A 170 11.59 -11.66 8.69
C ARG A 170 11.18 -13.14 8.67
N GLU A 171 9.95 -13.42 9.05
CA GLU A 171 9.33 -14.74 9.02
C GLU A 171 8.45 -14.87 7.78
N ASP A 172 8.11 -16.11 7.43
CA ASP A 172 7.15 -16.40 6.37
C ASP A 172 5.72 -16.03 6.84
N PRO A 173 5.05 -15.03 6.23
CA PRO A 173 3.71 -14.62 6.62
C PRO A 173 2.62 -15.63 6.21
N THR A 174 2.95 -16.67 5.45
CA THR A 174 1.98 -17.64 4.93
C THR A 174 1.22 -18.37 6.03
N GLY A 175 1.88 -18.69 7.15
CA GLY A 175 1.22 -19.30 8.32
C GLY A 175 0.18 -18.37 8.94
N LEU A 176 0.57 -17.14 9.24
CA LEU A 176 -0.32 -16.11 9.79
C LEU A 176 -1.50 -15.79 8.86
N PHE A 177 -1.26 -15.79 7.54
CA PHE A 177 -2.33 -15.58 6.57
C PHE A 177 -3.34 -16.73 6.55
N LYS A 178 -2.92 -17.98 6.77
CA LYS A 178 -3.84 -19.11 6.94
C LYS A 178 -4.71 -18.94 8.18
N GLU A 179 -4.11 -18.53 9.29
CA GLU A 179 -4.85 -18.26 10.53
C GLU A 179 -5.86 -17.11 10.34
N PHE A 180 -5.47 -16.06 9.63
CA PHE A 180 -6.38 -14.97 9.25
C PHE A 180 -7.59 -15.47 8.44
N LEU A 181 -7.38 -16.34 7.46
CA LEU A 181 -8.47 -16.92 6.67
C LEU A 181 -9.36 -17.84 7.51
N ASP A 182 -8.80 -18.61 8.45
CA ASP A 182 -9.58 -19.42 9.40
C ASP A 182 -10.48 -18.55 10.29
N LEU A 183 -9.99 -17.39 10.71
CA LEU A 183 -10.79 -16.41 11.45
C LEU A 183 -11.88 -15.80 10.57
N ALA A 184 -11.56 -15.45 9.33
CA ALA A 184 -12.51 -14.85 8.39
C ALA A 184 -13.69 -15.79 8.06
N GLU A 185 -13.43 -17.09 7.91
CA GLU A 185 -14.46 -18.10 7.70
C GLU A 185 -15.38 -18.26 8.92
N LYS A 186 -14.84 -18.11 10.14
CA LYS A 186 -15.62 -18.18 11.38
C LYS A 186 -16.39 -16.90 11.69
N SER A 187 -15.88 -15.74 11.25
CA SER A 187 -16.47 -14.44 11.58
C SER A 187 -17.64 -14.04 10.68
N GLY A 188 -17.94 -14.83 9.64
CA GLY A 188 -19.04 -14.57 8.71
C GLY A 188 -18.82 -13.34 7.83
N VAL A 189 -17.57 -12.87 7.68
CA VAL A 189 -17.24 -11.71 6.83
C VAL A 189 -17.07 -12.06 5.37
N LEU A 190 -16.91 -13.35 5.05
CA LEU A 190 -16.64 -13.80 3.70
C LEU A 190 -17.93 -13.90 2.88
N PRO A 191 -17.84 -13.70 1.55
CA PRO A 191 -18.98 -13.79 0.66
C PRO A 191 -19.71 -15.13 0.73
N VAL A 192 -21.01 -15.12 0.40
CA VAL A 192 -21.82 -16.35 0.31
C VAL A 192 -21.29 -17.35 -0.73
N TRP A 193 -20.60 -16.85 -1.77
CA TRP A 193 -19.97 -17.67 -2.79
C TRP A 193 -18.59 -18.22 -2.39
N TRP A 194 -18.11 -17.92 -1.18
CA TRP A 194 -16.82 -18.40 -0.69
C TRP A 194 -16.81 -19.93 -0.53
N THR A 195 -15.74 -20.57 -1.00
CA THR A 195 -15.53 -22.02 -0.92
C THR A 195 -14.08 -22.33 -0.60
N ALA A 196 -13.79 -23.59 -0.27
CA ALA A 196 -12.42 -24.08 -0.11
C ALA A 196 -11.56 -23.91 -1.37
N GLU A 197 -12.18 -23.98 -2.56
CA GLU A 197 -11.50 -23.68 -3.83
C GLU A 197 -11.07 -22.22 -3.89
N LYS A 198 -11.95 -21.29 -3.50
CA LYS A 198 -11.65 -19.85 -3.48
C LYS A 198 -10.62 -19.49 -2.43
N ARG A 199 -10.64 -20.17 -1.28
CA ARG A 199 -9.56 -20.10 -0.29
C ARG A 199 -8.22 -20.47 -0.90
N GLY A 200 -8.14 -21.59 -1.64
CA GLY A 200 -6.92 -22.01 -2.33
C GLY A 200 -6.46 -21.01 -3.39
N GLU A 201 -7.39 -20.43 -4.14
CA GLU A 201 -7.12 -19.38 -5.12
C GLU A 201 -6.52 -18.13 -4.48
N VAL A 202 -7.12 -17.65 -3.38
CA VAL A 202 -6.61 -16.51 -2.59
C VAL A 202 -5.22 -16.80 -2.03
N GLN A 203 -4.98 -18.00 -1.50
CA GLN A 203 -3.66 -18.41 -1.01
C GLN A 203 -2.63 -18.39 -2.13
N ARG A 204 -2.95 -18.92 -3.32
CA ARG A 204 -2.04 -18.88 -4.48
C ARG A 204 -1.75 -17.45 -4.93
N LEU A 205 -2.77 -16.61 -5.05
CA LEU A 205 -2.63 -15.20 -5.43
C LEU A 205 -1.75 -14.44 -4.44
N SER A 206 -1.87 -14.74 -3.15
CA SER A 206 -1.07 -14.12 -2.08
C SER A 206 0.45 -14.39 -2.19
N GLN A 207 0.83 -15.42 -2.96
CA GLN A 207 2.23 -15.82 -3.19
C GLN A 207 2.79 -15.33 -4.53
N GLU A 208 1.97 -14.68 -5.35
CA GLU A 208 2.38 -14.24 -6.67
C GLU A 208 3.19 -12.94 -6.60
N LYS A 209 4.52 -13.06 -6.72
CA LYS A 209 5.46 -11.92 -6.62
C LYS A 209 5.22 -10.83 -7.68
N ALA A 210 4.67 -11.19 -8.84
CA ALA A 210 4.32 -10.24 -9.89
C ALA A 210 2.95 -9.56 -9.66
N GLY A 211 2.17 -10.01 -8.67
CA GLY A 211 0.87 -9.46 -8.33
C GLY A 211 0.96 -8.34 -7.28
N GLY A 212 -0.03 -7.44 -7.29
CA GLY A 212 -0.11 -6.31 -6.35
C GLY A 212 -0.40 -6.70 -4.89
N SER A 213 -0.72 -7.96 -4.61
CA SER A 213 -1.11 -8.47 -3.29
C SER A 213 -0.17 -9.55 -2.74
N TYR A 214 1.14 -9.44 -3.01
CA TYR A 214 2.14 -10.39 -2.53
C TYR A 214 2.41 -10.25 -1.02
N LEU A 215 2.30 -11.35 -0.26
CA LEU A 215 2.39 -11.32 1.21
C LEU A 215 3.74 -10.86 1.76
N HIS A 216 4.85 -11.14 1.07
CA HIS A 216 6.17 -10.75 1.55
C HIS A 216 6.49 -9.26 1.31
N HIS A 217 5.54 -8.49 0.78
CA HIS A 217 5.67 -7.06 0.63
C HIS A 217 4.82 -6.35 1.69
N ALA A 218 5.50 -5.61 2.59
CA ALA A 218 4.87 -4.62 3.45
C ALA A 218 4.01 -3.65 2.63
N ILE A 219 2.97 -3.09 3.25
CA ILE A 219 2.10 -2.10 2.60
C ILE A 219 1.76 -1.00 3.58
N GLU A 220 1.90 0.25 3.16
CA GLU A 220 1.49 1.42 3.93
C GLU A 220 0.15 1.98 3.43
N ARG A 221 -0.40 2.95 4.17
CA ARG A 221 -1.63 3.63 3.79
C ARG A 221 -1.57 4.22 2.38
N SER A 222 -0.46 4.86 2.01
CA SER A 222 -0.30 5.49 0.69
C SER A 222 -0.30 4.45 -0.42
N ASP A 223 0.35 3.31 -0.20
CA ASP A 223 0.45 2.23 -1.17
C ASP A 223 -0.94 1.65 -1.46
N VAL A 224 -1.77 1.48 -0.43
CA VAL A 224 -3.18 1.09 -0.61
C VAL A 224 -3.95 2.13 -1.42
N ILE A 225 -3.77 3.43 -1.14
CA ILE A 225 -4.46 4.48 -1.90
C ILE A 225 -4.04 4.43 -3.38
N GLU A 226 -2.75 4.27 -3.65
CA GLU A 226 -2.22 4.18 -5.01
C GLU A 226 -2.74 2.94 -5.75
N GLU A 227 -2.61 1.76 -5.13
CA GLU A 227 -2.98 0.48 -5.72
C GLU A 227 -4.48 0.39 -6.05
N TYR A 228 -5.32 1.08 -5.29
CA TYR A 228 -6.77 1.14 -5.47
C TYR A 228 -7.25 2.41 -6.19
N GLY A 229 -6.41 2.95 -7.09
CA GLY A 229 -6.82 4.01 -8.01
C GLY A 229 -7.10 5.36 -7.35
N GLY A 230 -6.45 5.64 -6.22
CA GLY A 230 -6.60 6.87 -5.46
C GLY A 230 -7.76 6.88 -4.46
N ASP A 231 -8.43 5.73 -4.20
CA ASP A 231 -9.50 5.67 -3.22
C ASP A 231 -8.95 5.90 -1.79
N THR A 232 -9.09 7.15 -1.32
CA THR A 232 -8.65 7.57 0.02
C THR A 232 -9.39 6.89 1.17
N VAL A 233 -10.56 6.30 0.90
CA VAL A 233 -11.36 5.56 1.88
C VAL A 233 -10.96 4.08 1.91
N MET A 234 -10.28 3.58 0.88
CA MET A 234 -9.90 2.17 0.79
C MET A 234 -9.08 1.64 1.97
N PRO A 235 -8.06 2.36 2.50
CA PRO A 235 -7.37 1.92 3.71
C PRO A 235 -8.30 1.73 4.91
N LEU A 236 -9.36 2.55 5.01
CA LEU A 236 -10.34 2.44 6.08
C LEU A 236 -11.25 1.21 5.89
N LYS A 237 -11.65 0.90 4.65
CA LYS A 237 -12.41 -0.32 4.32
C LYS A 237 -11.62 -1.58 4.65
N LEU A 238 -10.34 -1.63 4.28
CA LEU A 238 -9.45 -2.76 4.60
C LEU A 238 -9.26 -2.93 6.11
N ARG A 239 -9.10 -1.83 6.86
CA ARG A 239 -9.03 -1.87 8.33
C ARG A 239 -10.32 -2.36 8.96
N ALA A 240 -11.46 -1.89 8.46
CA ALA A 240 -12.78 -2.35 8.91
C ALA A 240 -12.94 -3.85 8.66
N LEU A 241 -12.50 -4.36 7.50
CA LEU A 241 -12.50 -5.79 7.21
C LEU A 241 -11.60 -6.57 8.18
N GLY A 242 -10.36 -6.11 8.40
CA GLY A 242 -9.43 -6.71 9.34
C GLY A 242 -9.96 -6.74 10.78
N GLU A 243 -10.55 -5.64 11.25
CA GLU A 243 -11.19 -5.57 12.57
C GLU A 243 -12.29 -6.64 12.73
N LYS A 244 -13.09 -6.85 11.68
CA LYS A 244 -14.15 -7.87 11.70
C LYS A 244 -13.63 -9.30 11.68
N VAL A 245 -12.52 -9.55 10.99
CA VAL A 245 -11.86 -10.87 11.01
C VAL A 245 -11.30 -11.18 12.40
N TYR A 246 -10.58 -10.24 13.01
CA TYR A 246 -9.94 -10.45 14.31
C TYR A 246 -10.90 -10.27 15.51
N GLY A 247 -12.09 -9.72 15.28
CA GLY A 247 -13.04 -9.35 16.35
C GLY A 247 -12.52 -8.24 17.28
N ARG A 248 -11.46 -7.51 16.90
CA ARG A 248 -10.86 -6.42 17.69
C ARG A 248 -10.26 -5.33 16.82
N ALA A 249 -10.46 -4.08 17.25
CA ALA A 249 -9.75 -2.94 16.67
C ALA A 249 -8.24 -3.03 17.00
N VAL A 250 -7.38 -2.48 16.14
CA VAL A 250 -5.93 -2.41 16.41
C VAL A 250 -5.67 -1.63 17.71
N HIS A 251 -6.43 -0.55 17.92
CA HIS A 251 -6.28 0.35 19.08
C HIS A 251 -7.03 -0.10 20.34
N ALA A 252 -7.69 -1.26 20.34
CA ALA A 252 -8.54 -1.68 21.46
C ALA A 252 -7.77 -1.95 22.76
N ASP A 253 -6.45 -2.16 22.70
CA ASP A 253 -5.62 -2.55 23.85
C ASP A 253 -4.90 -1.37 24.53
N GLN A 254 -5.16 -0.13 24.12
CA GLN A 254 -4.78 1.05 24.90
C GLN A 254 -5.79 1.25 26.03
N GLY A 255 -5.77 0.34 27.00
CA GLY A 255 -6.36 0.57 28.30
C GLY A 255 -5.82 1.89 28.84
N VAL A 256 -6.71 2.86 29.01
CA VAL A 256 -6.45 4.07 29.79
C VAL A 256 -6.11 3.59 31.20
N LYS A 257 -4.81 3.42 31.49
CA LYS A 257 -4.32 3.39 32.85
C LYS A 257 -4.36 4.84 33.31
N GLY A 258 -5.48 5.22 33.90
CA GLY A 258 -5.57 6.48 34.61
C GLY A 258 -4.53 6.51 35.72
N PHE A 259 -3.61 7.47 35.64
CA PHE A 259 -3.00 8.22 36.74
C PHE A 259 -2.51 9.55 36.17
#